data_AF-A0AAU6GEZ0-F1
#
_entry.id   AF-A0AAU6GEZ0-F1
#
_cell.length_a   1.000
_cell.length_b   1.000
_cell.length_c   1.000
_cell.angle_alpha   90.00
_cell.angle_beta   90.00
_cell.angle_gamma   90.00
#
_symmetry.space_group_name_H-M   'P 1'
#
loop_
_entity.id
_entity.type
_entity.pdbx_description
1 polymer ?
#
loop_
_entity_poly.entity_id
_entity_poly.type
_entity_poly.pdbx_seq_one_letter_code
_entity_poly.pdbx_strand_id
1 'polypeptide(L)' 'MNAEDATHGETNLPWRTSSYSTGSGGECVEVALTAVDVHVRDSKFVAQGGPALRVGLAAWSALLGAV' A
#
# COMPACT_ATOMS: atom_id res chain seq x y z
N MET A 1 -21.06 -12.34 -24.04
CA MET A 1 -20.80 -12.89 -22.69
C MET A 1 -19.30 -13.15 -22.65
N ASN A 2 -18.48 -12.38 -21.93
CA ASN A 2 -18.39 -12.41 -20.47
C ASN A 2 -18.06 -11.01 -19.93
N ALA A 3 -18.76 -10.67 -18.86
CA ALA A 3 -18.59 -9.46 -18.09
C ALA A 3 -17.96 -9.85 -16.76
N GLU A 4 -16.65 -9.64 -16.58
CA GLU A 4 -16.01 -9.64 -15.25
C GLU A 4 -14.52 -9.28 -15.36
N ASP A 5 -14.25 -8.00 -15.62
CA ASP A 5 -13.01 -7.35 -15.15
C ASP A 5 -13.34 -5.93 -14.69
N ALA A 6 -14.29 -5.84 -13.77
CA ALA A 6 -14.69 -4.60 -13.13
C ALA A 6 -14.07 -4.51 -11.73
N THR A 7 -12.74 -4.67 -11.61
CA THR A 7 -12.05 -4.39 -10.32
C THR A 7 -10.58 -4.00 -10.41
N HIS A 8 -10.08 -3.54 -11.55
CA HIS A 8 -8.76 -2.89 -11.64
C HIS A 8 -8.89 -1.48 -12.21
N GLY A 9 -9.70 -0.64 -11.55
CA GLY A 9 -9.53 0.81 -11.63
C GLY A 9 -8.23 1.19 -10.92
N GLU A 10 -7.10 0.78 -11.50
CA GLU A 10 -5.75 0.97 -10.98
C GLU A 10 -5.42 2.46 -11.09
N THR A 11 -5.84 3.22 -10.08
CA THR A 11 -5.16 4.46 -9.74
C THR A 11 -3.69 4.11 -9.61
N ASN A 12 -2.83 4.62 -10.49
CA ASN A 12 -1.39 4.42 -10.44
C ASN A 12 -0.87 5.05 -9.14
N LEU A 13 -0.86 4.25 -8.07
CA LEU A 13 -0.43 4.67 -6.75
C LEU A 13 1.10 4.69 -6.73
N PRO A 14 1.74 5.79 -6.28
CA PRO A 14 3.18 5.90 -6.26
C PRO A 14 3.77 5.12 -5.08
N TRP A 15 3.85 3.79 -5.22
CA TRP A 15 4.39 2.89 -4.20
C TRP A 15 5.88 3.11 -3.97
N ARG A 16 6.28 3.10 -2.70
CA ARG A 16 7.67 3.18 -2.24
C ARG A 16 7.95 2.07 -1.23
N THR A 17 8.97 1.26 -1.48
CA THR A 17 9.47 0.28 -0.52
C THR A 17 10.20 0.96 0.65
N SER A 18 9.99 0.45 1.87
CA SER A 18 10.78 0.82 3.05
C SER A 18 12.24 0.31 2.96
N SER A 19 13.21 1.15 3.34
CA SER A 19 14.63 0.79 3.41
C SER A 19 14.97 -0.22 4.51
N TYR A 20 14.08 -0.37 5.50
CA TYR A 20 14.21 -1.40 6.56
C TYR A 20 13.76 -2.79 6.08
N SER A 21 13.18 -2.89 4.89
CA SER A 21 12.76 -4.15 4.27
C SER A 21 13.90 -4.92 3.60
N THR A 22 15.16 -4.60 3.93
CA THR A 22 16.39 -5.14 3.30
C THR A 22 16.99 -6.36 4.01
N GLY A 23 16.31 -6.90 5.02
CA GLY A 23 16.73 -8.14 5.69
C GLY A 23 16.65 -9.38 4.77
N SER A 24 17.26 -10.49 5.20
CA SER A 24 17.41 -11.77 4.47
C SER A 24 16.09 -12.50 4.10
N GLY A 25 14.94 -11.84 4.16
CA GLY A 25 13.60 -12.38 3.88
C GLY A 25 12.75 -11.59 2.87
N GLY A 26 13.36 -10.66 2.13
CA GLY A 26 12.71 -9.90 1.05
C GLY A 26 11.82 -8.75 1.53
N GLU A 27 11.49 -7.84 0.60
CA GLU A 27 10.67 -6.67 0.83
C GLU A 27 9.35 -7.06 1.53
N CYS A 28 8.97 -6.43 2.66
CA CYS A 28 7.72 -6.76 3.38
C CYS A 28 6.75 -5.59 3.54
N VAL A 29 7.13 -4.35 3.20
CA VAL A 29 6.24 -3.18 3.33
C VAL A 29 6.51 -2.17 2.22
N GLU A 30 5.42 -1.76 1.56
CA GLU A 30 5.35 -0.64 0.64
C GLU A 30 4.29 0.37 1.10
N VAL A 31 4.56 1.65 0.83
CA VAL A 31 3.64 2.76 1.15
C VAL A 31 3.42 3.61 -0.09
N ALA A 32 2.18 4.01 -0.36
CA ALA A 32 1.87 5.01 -1.39
C ALA A 32 1.09 6.17 -0.76
N LEU A 33 1.49 7.40 -1.08
CA LEU A 33 0.77 8.60 -0.64
C LEU A 33 -0.11 9.08 -1.78
N THR A 34 -1.35 9.42 -1.42
CA THR A 34 -2.31 10.08 -2.33
C THR A 34 -2.65 11.47 -1.80
N ALA A 35 -3.52 12.18 -2.53
CA ALA A 35 -4.02 13.47 -2.07
C ALA A 35 -4.92 13.38 -0.81
N VAL A 36 -5.44 12.19 -0.49
CA VAL A 36 -6.49 12.03 0.55
C VAL A 36 -6.15 10.99 1.62
N ASP A 37 -5.21 10.08 1.35
CA ASP A 37 -4.85 9.00 2.26
C ASP A 37 -3.45 8.43 1.99
N VAL A 38 -3.04 7.54 2.87
CA VAL A 38 -1.83 6.73 2.78
C VAL A 38 -2.26 5.27 2.63
N HIS A 39 -1.73 4.60 1.62
CA HIS A 39 -1.89 3.18 1.42
C HIS A 39 -0.66 2.45 1.97
N VAL A 40 -0.87 1.36 2.71
CA VAL A 40 0.18 0.49 3.21
C VAL A 40 -0.14 -0.95 2.81
N ARG A 41 0.81 -1.65 2.21
CA ARG A 41 0.65 -3.07 1.85
C ARG A 41 1.91 -3.86 2.13
N ASP A 42 1.73 -5.17 2.20
CA ASP A 42 2.83 -6.12 2.19
C ASP A 42 3.18 -6.46 0.73
N SER A 43 4.44 -6.22 0.36
CA SER A 43 4.95 -6.40 -1.00
C SER A 43 4.92 -7.85 -1.50
N LYS A 44 4.78 -8.84 -0.61
CA LYS A 44 4.75 -10.26 -0.98
C LYS A 44 3.41 -10.68 -1.58
N PHE A 45 2.35 -9.92 -1.33
CA PHE A 45 1.01 -10.23 -1.82
C PHE A 45 0.60 -9.44 -3.05
N VAL A 46 1.52 -8.69 -3.66
CA VAL A 46 1.22 -7.80 -4.80
C VAL A 46 0.77 -8.59 -6.03
N ALA A 47 1.41 -9.72 -6.32
CA ALA A 47 1.08 -10.56 -7.47
C ALA A 47 -0.33 -11.18 -7.39
N GLN A 48 -0.91 -11.24 -6.19
CA GLN A 48 -2.23 -11.82 -5.92
C GLN A 48 -3.30 -10.73 -5.74
N GLY A 49 -2.96 -9.45 -5.96
CA GLY A 49 -3.87 -8.33 -5.66
C GLY A 49 -4.16 -8.19 -4.16
N GLY A 50 -3.17 -8.54 -3.32
CA GLY A 50 -3.31 -8.54 -1.87
C GLY A 50 -3.81 -7.20 -1.31
N PRO A 51 -4.51 -7.24 -0.17
CA PRO A 51 -5.18 -6.06 0.37
C PRO A 51 -4.17 -4.97 0.76
N ALA A 52 -4.53 -3.72 0.51
CA ALA A 52 -3.85 -2.54 1.05
C ALA A 52 -4.68 -1.89 2.15
N LEU A 53 -4.05 -1.59 3.27
CA LEU A 53 -4.63 -0.77 4.32
C LEU A 53 -4.66 0.69 3.85
N ARG A 54 -5.83 1.33 3.88
CA ARG A 54 -5.97 2.78 3.67
C ARG A 54 -6.07 3.49 5.00
N VAL A 55 -5.20 4.47 5.20
CA VAL A 55 -5.12 5.29 6.41
C VAL A 55 -5.35 6.74 6.01
N GLY A 56 -6.39 7.38 6.55
CA GLY A 56 -6.62 8.81 6.31
C GLY A 56 -5.49 9.68 6.85
N LEU A 57 -5.22 10.82 6.22
CA LEU A 57 -4.08 11.68 6.55
C LEU A 57 -4.00 12.06 8.05
N ALA A 58 -5.13 12.37 8.68
CA ALA A 58 -5.17 12.71 10.11
C ALA A 58 -4.73 11.54 11.00
N ALA A 59 -5.19 10.31 10.70
CA ALA A 59 -4.81 9.12 11.43
C ALA A 59 -3.33 8.77 11.18
N TRP A 60 -2.84 8.97 9.95
CA TRP A 60 -1.44 8.78 9.60
C TRP A 60 -0.53 9.76 10.37
N SER A 61 -0.89 11.04 10.44
CA SER A 61 -0.15 12.03 11.24
C SER A 61 -0.17 11.69 12.73
N ALA A 62 -1.31 11.26 13.27
CA ALA A 62 -1.39 10.84 14.67
C ALA A 62 -0.51 9.62 14.97
N LEU A 63 -0.46 8.64 14.06
CA LEU A 63 0.41 7.47 14.17
C LEU A 63 1.89 7.89 14.21
N LEU A 64 2.32 8.77 13.32
CA LEU A 64 3.71 9.25 13.27
C LEU A 64 4.09 10.11 14.49
N GLY A 65 3.13 10.77 15.14
CA GLY A 65 3.37 11.55 16.35
C GLY A 65 3.40 10.72 17.65
N ALA A 66 3.04 9.43 17.57
CA ALA A 66 2.98 8.53 18.73
C ALA A 66 4.22 7.63 18.89
N VAL A 67 5.18 7.72 17.97
CA VAL A 67 6.42 6.91 17.92
C VAL A 67 7.65 7.72 18.27
#